data_AF-A0A6V7IDF1-F1
#
_entry.id   AF-A0A6V7IDF1-F1
#
_cell.length_a   1.000
_cell.length_b   1.000
_cell.length_c   1.000
_cell.angle_alpha   90.00
_cell.angle_beta   90.00
_cell.angle_gamma   90.00
#
_symmetry.space_group_name_H-M   'P 1'
#
loop_
_entity.id
_entity.type
_entity.pdbx_description
1 polymer ?
#
loop_
_entity_poly.entity_id
_entity_poly.type
_entity_poly.pdbx_seq_one_letter_code
_entity_poly.pdbx_strand_id
1 'polypeptide(L)' 'IGAPCPETMELGPSAKGGGVIAECRCPPGTAQSPRDALCHPIYTRASCSKGEYFAPVAETANSP' A
#
# COMPACT_ATOMS: atom_id res chain seq x y z
N ILE A 1 5.11 22.56 0.12
CA ILE A 1 5.34 21.61 -0.99
C ILE A 1 5.75 20.31 -0.33
N GLY A 2 4.87 19.31 -0.32
CA GLY A 2 5.11 18.02 0.34
C GLY A 2 5.88 17.08 -0.59
N ALA A 3 6.53 16.06 -0.02
CA ALA A 3 7.11 14.96 -0.78
C ALA A 3 6.05 14.38 -1.75
N PRO A 4 6.47 13.78 -2.88
CA PRO A 4 5.56 13.41 -3.97
C PRO A 4 4.51 12.35 -3.61
N CYS A 5 4.64 11.69 -2.46
CA CYS A 5 3.67 10.74 -1.92
C CYS A 5 3.30 11.07 -0.46
N PRO A 6 2.12 10.60 0.01
CA PRO A 6 1.75 10.64 1.42
C PRO A 6 2.80 9.98 2.30
N GLU A 7 2.80 10.34 3.58
CA GLU A 7 3.64 9.69 4.59
C GLU A 7 3.46 8.16 4.53
N THR A 8 4.55 7.39 4.64
CA THR A 8 4.62 5.92 4.52
C THR A 8 4.49 5.30 3.11
N MET A 9 4.32 6.11 2.05
CA MET A 9 4.30 5.62 0.66
C MET A 9 5.58 5.93 -0.11
N GLU A 10 5.85 5.13 -1.14
CA GLU A 10 6.98 5.29 -2.06
C GLU A 10 6.50 5.50 -3.50
N LEU A 11 7.21 6.34 -4.25
CA LEU A 11 7.01 6.49 -5.69
C LEU A 11 7.57 5.26 -6.42
N GLY A 12 6.72 4.58 -7.18
CA GLY A 12 7.11 3.47 -8.04
C GLY A 12 6.63 3.66 -9.49
N PRO A 13 7.33 3.08 -10.48
CA PRO A 13 6.87 3.05 -11.86
C PRO A 13 5.65 2.13 -11.99
N SER A 14 4.65 2.56 -12.75
CA SER A 14 3.41 1.83 -12.99
C SER A 14 3.06 1.85 -14.47
N ALA A 15 2.78 0.69 -15.03
CA ALA A 15 2.38 0.55 -16.44
C ALA A 15 0.86 0.73 -16.56
N LYS A 16 0.39 1.97 -16.69
CA LYS A 16 -1.03 2.29 -16.91
C LYS A 16 -1.20 2.89 -18.30
N GLY A 17 -2.09 2.32 -19.12
CA GLY A 17 -2.49 2.92 -20.40
C GLY A 17 -1.41 3.01 -21.48
N GLY A 18 -0.50 2.04 -21.57
CA GLY A 18 0.48 1.97 -22.68
C GLY A 18 1.75 2.82 -22.48
N GLY A 19 1.97 3.38 -21.29
CA GLY A 19 3.20 4.07 -20.89
C GLY A 19 3.57 3.80 -19.44
N VAL A 20 4.72 4.32 -19.01
CA VAL A 20 5.17 4.29 -17.60
C VAL A 20 4.77 5.60 -16.93
N ILE A 21 3.91 5.52 -15.92
CA ILE A 21 3.57 6.64 -15.04
C ILE A 21 4.14 6.41 -13.64
N ALA A 22 4.38 7.49 -12.92
CA ALA A 22 4.74 7.42 -11.51
C ALA A 22 3.47 7.27 -10.66
N GLU A 23 3.41 6.26 -9.78
CA GLU A 23 2.32 6.08 -8.81
C GLU A 23 2.90 5.89 -7.41
N CYS A 24 2.15 6.33 -6.40
CA CYS A 24 2.47 6.07 -4.99
C CYS A 24 2.01 4.66 -4.62
N ARG A 25 2.91 3.87 -4.04
CA ARG A 25 2.67 2.49 -3.61
C ARG A 25 3.22 2.27 -2.21
N CYS A 26 2.70 1.27 -1.52
CA CYS A 26 3.27 0.85 -0.25
C CYS A 26 4.62 0.15 -0.46
N PRO A 27 5.65 0.47 0.35
CA PRO A 27 6.92 -0.24 0.32
C PRO A 27 6.74 -1.77 0.50
N PRO A 28 7.65 -2.60 -0.03
CA PRO A 28 7.64 -4.04 0.21
C PRO A 28 7.58 -4.38 1.71
N GLY A 29 6.70 -5.31 2.09
CA GLY A 29 6.47 -5.67 3.50
C GLY A 29 5.48 -4.76 4.23
N THR A 30 4.82 -3.85 3.53
CA THR A 30 3.72 -3.04 4.06
C THR A 30 2.48 -3.14 3.16
N ALA A 31 1.30 -2.86 3.71
CA ALA A 31 0.05 -2.77 2.94
C ALA A 31 -0.77 -1.57 3.39
N GLN A 32 -1.60 -1.03 2.49
CA GLN A 32 -2.41 0.13 2.79
C GLN A 32 -3.57 -0.26 3.71
N SER A 33 -3.72 0.46 4.81
CA SER A 33 -4.87 0.31 5.70
C SER A 33 -6.06 1.12 5.18
N PRO A 34 -7.27 0.53 5.12
CA PRO A 34 -8.47 1.26 4.72
C PRO A 34 -8.95 2.26 5.78
N ARG A 35 -8.34 2.26 6.99
CA ARG A 35 -8.76 3.13 8.11
C ARG A 35 -8.17 4.54 8.02
N ASP A 36 -6.93 4.63 7.55
CA ASP A 36 -6.12 5.84 7.58
C ASP A 36 -5.39 6.10 6.25
N ALA A 37 -5.55 5.21 5.26
CA ALA A 37 -4.87 5.26 3.97
C ALA A 37 -3.33 5.22 4.05
N LEU A 38 -2.76 4.84 5.19
CA LEU A 38 -1.31 4.69 5.42
C LEU A 38 -0.85 3.25 5.20
N CYS A 39 0.43 3.07 4.92
CA CYS A 39 1.06 1.76 4.75
C CYS A 39 1.55 1.22 6.11
N HIS A 40 1.02 0.08 6.52
CA HIS A 40 1.39 -0.58 7.78
C HIS A 40 2.14 -1.89 7.53
N PRO A 41 3.07 -2.29 8.42
CA PRO A 41 3.79 -3.55 8.30
C PRO A 41 2.83 -4.75 8.30
N ILE A 42 2.90 -5.58 7.26
CA ILE A 42 2.10 -6.80 7.17
C ILE A 42 2.63 -7.88 8.11
N TYR A 43 1.76 -8.82 8.48
CA TYR A 43 2.04 -9.89 9.45
C TYR A 43 2.46 -9.39 10.84
N THR A 44 2.20 -8.12 11.12
CA THR A 44 2.31 -7.55 12.46
C THR A 44 0.91 -7.31 13.03
N ARG A 45 0.82 -7.08 14.34
CA ARG A 45 -0.46 -6.71 14.95
C ARG A 45 -1.03 -5.41 14.35
N ALA A 46 -0.18 -4.46 13.98
CA ALA A 46 -0.59 -3.11 13.56
C ALA A 46 -1.74 -2.57 14.44
N SER A 47 -2.88 -2.23 13.83
CA SER A 47 -4.11 -1.79 14.50
C SER A 47 -5.14 -2.92 14.74
N CYS A 48 -4.77 -4.18 14.53
CA CYS A 48 -5.64 -5.35 14.71
C CYS A 48 -5.72 -5.79 16.19
N SER A 49 -6.73 -6.59 16.51
CA SER A 49 -6.97 -7.08 17.88
C SER A 49 -5.89 -8.08 18.33
N LYS A 50 -5.85 -8.39 19.63
CA LYS A 50 -4.95 -9.44 20.14
C LYS A 50 -5.29 -10.78 19.47
N GLY A 51 -4.29 -11.40 18.84
CA GLY A 51 -4.45 -12.66 18.10
C GLY A 51 -4.74 -12.47 16.61
N GLU A 52 -4.94 -11.24 16.16
CA GLU A 52 -5.07 -10.87 14.76
C GLU A 52 -3.77 -10.24 14.24
N TYR A 53 -3.58 -10.28 12.92
CA TYR A 53 -2.48 -9.62 12.23
C TYR A 53 -3.01 -8.90 11.00
N PHE A 54 -2.28 -7.85 10.60
CA PHE A 54 -2.58 -7.11 9.39
C PHE A 54 -2.06 -7.89 8.17
N ALA A 55 -2.98 -8.45 7.40
CA ALA A 55 -2.66 -9.20 6.19
C ALA A 55 -2.64 -8.28 4.96
N PRO A 56 -1.76 -8.52 3.98
CA PRO A 56 -1.91 -7.88 2.68
C PRO A 56 -3.24 -8.31 2.07
N VAL A 57 -3.95 -7.39 1.42
CA VAL A 57 -5.01 -7.80 0.49
C VAL A 57 -4.34 -8.64 -0.59
N ALA A 58 -4.86 -9.85 -0.85
CA ALA A 58 -4.35 -10.66 -1.94
C ALA A 58 -4.42 -9.83 -3.22
N GLU A 59 -3.32 -9.72 -3.96
CA GLU A 59 -3.31 -9.11 -5.29
C GLU A 59 -4.09 -10.00 -6.26
N THR A 60 -5.42 -10.01 -6.12
CA THR A 60 -6.29 -10.61 -7.12
C THR A 60 -7.39 -9.60 -7.46
N ALA A 61 -7.37 -9.22 -8.73
CA ALA A 61 -8.34 -8.39 -9.45
C ALA A 61 -8.24 -6.87 -9.28
N ASN A 62 -7.28 -6.27 -10.01
CA ASN A 62 -7.73 -5.28 -10.99
C ASN A 62 -8.78 -5.97 -11.87
N SER A 63 -10.05 -5.94 -11.44
CA SER A 63 -11.16 -6.44 -12.23
C SER A 63 -11.23 -5.60 -13.51
N PRO A 64 -11.30 -6.22 -14.70
CA PRO A 64 -11.81 -5.51 -15.89
C PRO A 64 -13.24 -5.04 -15.66
#